data_AF-A0A7Y9JEU2-F1
#
_entry.id   AF-A0A7Y9JEU2-F1
#
_cell.length_a   1.000
_cell.length_b   1.000
_cell.length_c   1.000
_cell.angle_alpha   90.00
_cell.angle_beta   90.00
_cell.angle_gamma   90.00
#
_symmetry.space_group_name_H-M   'P 1'
#
loop_
_entity.id
_entity.type
_entity.pdbx_description
1 polymer ?
#
loop_
_entity_poly.entity_id
_entity_poly.type
_entity_poly.pdbx_seq_one_letter_code
_entity_poly.pdbx_strand_id
1 'polypeptide(L)'
;MSRSTQALSRRALLGRAALLGGGVVPVLPWVASCAAQAAPREDVPTLVGAIAAEQNLIAVYEAARSADTSRAGRLDPVLAHHRRHLAVLKRHYVPGSGDRADEGGAIPSPAAAQVPAGSAGLAALRDMEDRAARGRMADAAKAGPALAQLLASIGACEAGHAMTVKGGAPPVRSRSDAEALQAALSAEHAAVYGYGVLGARLRGSLRQTAKDLWNVHRARRDQLVSILSVAPAAAASAYRLPVQVTSARSAAQLAAALEDGLVPAYVGLAGVSSPDLRAFAADSAQRACAWAARWRSRAGAGSPSEAFPGLPSAALSPRPEPGE
;
A
#
# COMPACT_ATOMS: atom_id res chain seq x y z
N MET A 1 -14.32 -37.40 11.72
CA MET A 1 -14.54 -36.09 11.06
C MET A 1 -13.26 -35.73 10.30
N SER A 2 -13.19 -36.06 9.01
CA SER A 2 -11.99 -35.85 8.20
C SER A 2 -11.87 -34.39 7.78
N ARG A 3 -10.67 -33.81 7.84
CA ARG A 3 -10.35 -32.50 7.25
C ARG A 3 -9.55 -32.72 5.98
N SER A 4 -10.18 -32.53 4.82
CA SER A 4 -9.52 -32.67 3.52
C SER A 4 -8.64 -31.46 3.22
N THR A 5 -7.32 -31.60 3.37
CA THR A 5 -6.35 -30.64 2.82
C THR A 5 -6.24 -30.82 1.31
N GLN A 6 -6.91 -29.96 0.54
CA GLN A 6 -6.71 -29.88 -0.90
C GLN A 6 -5.32 -29.32 -1.23
N ALA A 7 -4.39 -30.19 -1.61
CA ALA A 7 -3.11 -29.80 -2.17
C ALA A 7 -3.28 -29.44 -3.65
N LEU A 8 -2.95 -28.21 -4.03
CA LEU A 8 -2.99 -27.77 -5.44
C LEU A 8 -1.85 -28.43 -6.24
N SER A 9 -2.22 -29.19 -7.27
CA SER A 9 -1.30 -30.05 -8.02
C SER A 9 -0.41 -29.25 -8.99
N ARG A 10 0.90 -29.56 -9.00
CA ARG A 10 1.88 -28.99 -9.94
C ARG A 10 2.09 -29.89 -11.16
N ARG A 11 1.29 -29.71 -12.23
CA ARG A 11 1.53 -30.16 -13.62
C ARG A 11 0.40 -29.63 -14.52
N ALA A 12 0.61 -29.33 -15.81
CA ALA A 12 1.82 -29.41 -16.64
C ALA A 12 1.78 -28.35 -17.75
N LEU A 13 2.94 -28.02 -18.34
CA LEU A 13 3.05 -27.47 -19.71
C LEU A 13 4.51 -27.60 -20.20
N LEU A 14 4.74 -28.45 -21.21
CA LEU A 14 5.98 -28.52 -22.01
C LEU A 14 5.55 -28.79 -23.46
N GLY A 15 5.94 -27.93 -24.41
CA GLY A 15 5.16 -27.73 -25.63
C GLY A 15 5.94 -27.38 -26.91
N ARG A 16 7.17 -27.89 -27.06
CA ARG A 16 8.00 -27.85 -28.30
C ARG A 16 8.57 -26.48 -28.71
N ALA A 17 9.66 -26.56 -29.47
CA ALA A 17 10.32 -25.47 -30.17
C ALA A 17 10.51 -25.87 -31.66
N ALA A 18 11.30 -25.11 -32.42
CA ALA A 18 11.48 -25.14 -33.88
C ALA A 18 10.36 -24.41 -34.67
N LEU A 19 10.63 -23.71 -35.78
CA LEU A 19 11.89 -23.56 -36.55
C LEU A 19 12.02 -22.14 -37.17
N LEU A 20 13.11 -21.88 -37.89
CA LEU A 20 13.48 -20.59 -38.50
C LEU A 20 12.66 -20.29 -39.77
N GLY A 21 12.38 -19.00 -39.99
CA GLY A 21 11.85 -18.49 -41.26
C GLY A 21 12.21 -17.00 -41.41
N GLY A 22 13.08 -16.67 -42.37
CA GLY A 22 13.49 -15.29 -42.62
C GLY A 22 12.53 -14.57 -43.56
N GLY A 23 11.98 -13.43 -43.12
CA GLY A 23 11.13 -12.57 -43.95
C GLY A 23 11.45 -11.10 -43.68
N VAL A 24 11.72 -10.33 -44.74
CA VAL A 24 11.93 -8.88 -44.64
C VAL A 24 10.57 -8.20 -44.53
N VAL A 25 10.18 -7.83 -43.31
CA VAL A 25 8.96 -7.05 -43.04
C VAL A 25 9.27 -5.56 -43.27
N PRO A 26 8.43 -4.81 -44.01
CA PRO A 26 8.67 -3.38 -44.23
C PRO A 26 8.64 -2.60 -42.93
N VAL A 27 9.58 -1.66 -42.77
CA VAL A 27 9.63 -0.75 -41.61
C VAL A 27 8.56 0.33 -41.76
N LEU A 28 7.31 -0.06 -41.46
CA LEU A 28 6.26 0.89 -41.12
C LEU A 28 6.68 1.58 -39.81
N PRO A 29 6.62 2.94 -39.73
CA PRO A 29 6.96 3.63 -38.50
C PRO A 29 5.93 3.28 -37.42
N TRP A 30 6.36 2.51 -36.42
CA TRP A 30 5.61 2.28 -35.19
C TRP A 30 5.54 3.59 -34.37
N VAL A 31 4.70 4.52 -34.82
CA VAL A 31 4.09 5.52 -33.94
C VAL A 31 3.17 4.78 -32.99
N ALA A 32 3.76 4.25 -31.92
CA ALA A 32 3.04 3.63 -30.82
C ALA A 32 2.22 4.72 -30.11
N SER A 33 1.00 4.95 -30.61
CA SER A 33 0.03 5.84 -29.96
C SER A 33 -0.26 5.26 -28.58
N CYS A 34 0.40 5.85 -27.58
CA CYS A 34 0.33 5.44 -26.19
C CYS A 34 -0.90 6.06 -25.56
N ALA A 35 -2.08 5.68 -26.08
CA ALA A 35 -3.35 6.16 -25.60
C ALA A 35 -3.49 5.94 -24.09
N ALA A 36 -4.09 6.90 -23.38
CA ALA A 36 -4.23 6.86 -21.94
C ALA A 36 -5.36 5.90 -21.59
N GLN A 37 -5.00 4.68 -21.15
CA GLN A 37 -6.00 3.80 -20.58
C GLN A 37 -6.61 4.43 -19.31
N ALA A 38 -7.91 4.73 -19.41
CA ALA A 38 -8.83 4.74 -18.29
C ALA A 38 -8.64 3.49 -17.41
N ALA A 39 -9.17 3.51 -16.19
CA ALA A 39 -9.33 2.26 -15.45
C ALA A 39 -10.02 1.20 -16.35
N PRO A 40 -9.49 -0.03 -16.45
CA PRO A 40 -10.15 -1.14 -17.15
C PRO A 40 -11.63 -1.25 -16.75
N ARG A 41 -12.51 -1.68 -17.65
CA ARG A 41 -13.95 -1.75 -17.37
C ARG A 41 -14.30 -2.58 -16.12
N GLU A 42 -13.51 -3.63 -15.88
CA GLU A 42 -13.55 -4.47 -14.66
C GLU A 42 -13.15 -3.74 -13.36
N ASP A 43 -12.32 -2.69 -13.46
CA ASP A 43 -11.85 -1.87 -12.33
C ASP A 43 -12.85 -0.76 -11.94
N VAL A 44 -13.74 -0.34 -12.85
CA VAL A 44 -14.66 0.80 -12.64
C VAL A 44 -15.52 0.66 -11.37
N PRO A 45 -16.17 -0.49 -11.06
CA PRO A 45 -16.95 -0.64 -9.83
C PRO A 45 -16.10 -0.51 -8.56
N THR A 46 -14.87 -1.04 -8.59
CA THR A 46 -13.91 -0.95 -7.48
C THR A 46 -13.46 0.50 -7.28
N LEU A 47 -13.23 1.24 -8.37
CA LEU A 47 -12.84 2.64 -8.36
C LEU A 47 -13.96 3.56 -7.87
N VAL A 48 -15.20 3.36 -8.31
CA VAL A 48 -16.38 4.11 -7.82
C VAL A 48 -16.59 3.87 -6.33
N GLY A 49 -16.42 2.62 -5.86
CA GLY A 49 -16.46 2.28 -4.43
C GLY A 49 -15.38 2.99 -3.60
N ALA A 50 -14.14 3.06 -4.10
CA ALA A 50 -13.04 3.78 -3.46
C ALA A 50 -13.29 5.30 -3.42
N ILE A 51 -13.77 5.89 -4.52
CA ILE A 51 -14.13 7.33 -4.60
C ILE A 51 -15.24 7.67 -3.60
N ALA A 52 -16.28 6.83 -3.50
CA ALA A 52 -17.36 7.02 -2.55
C ALA A 52 -16.88 6.89 -1.08
N ALA A 53 -15.97 5.96 -0.79
CA ALA A 53 -15.39 5.81 0.54
C ALA A 53 -14.61 7.07 0.98
N GLU A 54 -13.75 7.60 0.11
CA GLU A 54 -12.99 8.84 0.38
C GLU A 54 -13.91 10.05 0.55
N GLN A 55 -14.96 10.20 -0.27
CA GLN A 55 -15.94 11.28 -0.11
C GLN A 55 -16.62 11.24 1.26
N ASN A 56 -17.00 10.06 1.75
CA ASN A 56 -17.59 9.90 3.07
C ASN A 56 -16.56 10.18 4.20
N LEU A 57 -15.31 9.73 4.04
CA LEU A 57 -14.25 9.95 5.03
C LEU A 57 -13.87 11.44 5.15
N ILE A 58 -13.78 12.15 4.02
CA ILE A 58 -13.61 13.61 3.96
C ILE A 58 -14.75 14.34 4.67
N ALA A 59 -16.01 13.99 4.39
CA ALA A 59 -17.16 14.60 5.04
C ALA A 59 -17.15 14.41 6.57
N VAL A 60 -16.75 13.23 7.04
CA VAL A 60 -16.59 12.95 8.48
C VAL A 60 -15.43 13.74 9.10
N TYR A 61 -14.29 13.87 8.42
CA TYR A 61 -13.20 14.74 8.87
C TYR A 61 -13.59 16.22 8.92
N GLU A 62 -14.34 16.71 7.93
CA GLU A 62 -14.82 18.09 7.87
C GLU A 62 -15.86 18.38 8.97
N ALA A 63 -16.77 17.45 9.24
CA ALA A 63 -17.69 17.51 10.38
C ALA A 63 -16.93 17.51 11.73
N ALA A 64 -15.98 16.59 11.92
CA ALA A 64 -15.18 16.49 13.15
C ALA A 64 -14.34 17.75 13.41
N ARG A 65 -13.74 18.32 12.35
CA ARG A 65 -12.97 19.57 12.41
C ARG A 65 -13.85 20.78 12.74
N SER A 66 -15.10 20.77 12.29
CA SER A 66 -16.08 21.84 12.57
C SER A 66 -16.66 21.72 13.99
N ALA A 67 -16.76 20.50 14.53
CA ALA A 67 -17.21 20.24 15.90
C ALA A 67 -16.14 20.53 16.98
N ASP A 68 -14.85 20.49 16.65
CA ASP A 68 -13.75 20.86 17.56
C ASP A 68 -12.59 21.53 16.80
N THR A 69 -12.68 22.86 16.66
CA THR A 69 -11.69 23.69 15.96
C THR A 69 -10.32 23.69 16.64
N SER A 70 -10.23 23.38 17.94
CA SER A 70 -8.94 23.27 18.66
C SER A 70 -8.03 22.17 18.09
N ARG A 71 -8.60 21.24 17.31
CA ARG A 71 -7.91 20.11 16.70
C ARG A 71 -7.60 20.29 15.23
N ALA A 72 -7.93 21.43 14.62
CA ALA A 72 -7.71 21.70 13.19
C ALA A 72 -6.27 21.33 12.76
N GLY A 73 -5.24 21.84 13.46
CA GLY A 73 -3.84 21.53 13.17
C GLY A 73 -3.40 20.05 13.31
N ARG A 74 -4.27 19.16 13.84
CA ARG A 74 -4.08 17.70 13.84
C ARG A 74 -4.89 16.98 12.76
N LEU A 75 -6.06 17.51 12.40
CA LEU A 75 -6.98 16.93 11.42
C LEU A 75 -6.67 17.39 9.99
N ASP A 76 -6.31 18.67 9.80
CA ASP A 76 -6.05 19.27 8.49
C ASP A 76 -4.95 18.56 7.67
N PRO A 77 -3.83 18.06 8.26
CA PRO A 77 -2.86 17.26 7.50
C PRO A 77 -3.45 15.96 6.96
N VAL A 78 -4.33 15.30 7.73
CA VAL A 78 -4.96 14.02 7.35
C VAL A 78 -6.05 14.25 6.30
N LEU A 79 -6.89 15.26 6.52
CA LEU A 79 -7.89 15.73 5.54
C LEU A 79 -7.23 16.17 4.21
N ALA A 80 -6.02 16.72 4.25
CA ALA A 80 -5.20 17.02 3.06
C ALA A 80 -4.54 15.78 2.42
N HIS A 81 -4.61 14.60 3.04
CA HIS A 81 -4.26 13.33 2.41
C HIS A 81 -5.48 12.77 1.67
N HIS A 82 -6.63 12.60 2.33
CA HIS A 82 -7.86 12.12 1.69
C HIS A 82 -8.29 12.97 0.49
N ARG A 83 -8.19 14.31 0.59
CA ARG A 83 -8.44 15.20 -0.56
C ARG A 83 -7.48 14.96 -1.74
N ARG A 84 -6.23 14.53 -1.48
CA ARG A 84 -5.28 14.11 -2.53
C ARG A 84 -5.59 12.71 -3.04
N HIS A 85 -5.98 11.76 -2.17
CA HIS A 85 -6.43 10.42 -2.54
C HIS A 85 -7.64 10.49 -3.49
N LEU A 86 -8.70 11.18 -3.09
CA LEU A 86 -9.90 11.44 -3.90
C LEU A 86 -9.56 12.11 -5.23
N ALA A 87 -8.65 13.09 -5.24
CA ALA A 87 -8.24 13.76 -6.47
C ALA A 87 -7.48 12.85 -7.44
N VAL A 88 -6.69 11.88 -6.96
CA VAL A 88 -6.02 10.89 -7.83
C VAL A 88 -7.02 9.82 -8.30
N LEU A 89 -7.84 9.26 -7.42
CA LEU A 89 -8.88 8.29 -7.80
C LEU A 89 -9.81 8.87 -8.89
N LYS A 90 -10.24 10.13 -8.76
CA LYS A 90 -11.05 10.82 -9.79
C LYS A 90 -10.32 11.08 -11.11
N ARG A 91 -8.98 11.03 -11.18
CA ARG A 91 -8.22 11.08 -12.46
C ARG A 91 -8.19 9.74 -13.19
N HIS A 92 -8.36 8.62 -12.48
CA HIS A 92 -8.42 7.29 -13.08
C HIS A 92 -9.83 6.91 -13.53
N TYR A 93 -10.86 7.64 -13.07
CA TYR A 93 -12.25 7.44 -13.45
C TYR A 93 -12.60 8.25 -14.70
N VAL A 94 -13.02 7.57 -15.76
CA VAL A 94 -13.57 8.19 -16.97
C VAL A 94 -15.11 8.07 -16.93
N PRO A 95 -15.85 9.18 -16.93
CA PRO A 95 -17.31 9.16 -16.99
C PRO A 95 -17.82 8.42 -18.25
N GLY A 96 -18.84 7.57 -18.09
CA GLY A 96 -19.44 6.84 -19.22
C GLY A 96 -18.59 5.69 -19.76
N SER A 97 -17.73 5.09 -18.95
CA SER A 97 -16.82 4.00 -19.34
C SER A 97 -17.47 2.61 -19.55
N GLY A 98 -18.78 2.47 -19.31
CA GLY A 98 -19.59 1.30 -19.65
C GLY A 98 -20.14 1.32 -21.09
N ASP A 99 -20.80 0.24 -21.52
CA ASP A 99 -21.46 0.17 -22.85
C ASP A 99 -22.88 0.75 -22.82
N ARG A 100 -23.39 1.12 -21.64
CA ARG A 100 -24.66 1.84 -21.43
C ARG A 100 -24.46 3.10 -20.58
N ALA A 101 -25.43 4.02 -20.67
CA ALA A 101 -25.42 5.31 -19.96
C ALA A 101 -25.44 5.19 -18.42
N ASP A 102 -25.86 4.03 -17.88
CA ASP A 102 -25.90 3.68 -16.46
C ASP A 102 -24.68 2.86 -15.98
N GLU A 103 -24.04 2.11 -16.88
CA GLU A 103 -22.94 1.17 -16.54
C GLU A 103 -21.63 1.85 -16.09
N GLY A 104 -21.46 3.16 -16.31
CA GLY A 104 -20.36 3.92 -15.72
C GLY A 104 -20.45 4.05 -14.19
N GLY A 105 -21.65 3.87 -13.61
CA GLY A 105 -21.91 3.98 -12.18
C GLY A 105 -21.89 5.43 -11.69
N ALA A 106 -23.08 6.00 -11.43
CA ALA A 106 -23.17 7.34 -10.83
C ALA A 106 -22.49 7.36 -9.45
N ILE A 107 -21.36 8.08 -9.34
CA ILE A 107 -20.59 8.22 -8.10
C ILE A 107 -21.52 8.76 -6.99
N PRO A 108 -21.74 8.02 -5.89
CA PRO A 108 -22.61 8.47 -4.82
C PRO A 108 -22.13 9.78 -4.18
N SER A 109 -23.07 10.68 -3.92
CA SER A 109 -22.84 11.83 -3.03
C SER A 109 -22.43 11.34 -1.62
N PRO A 110 -21.56 12.07 -0.90
CA PRO A 110 -21.24 11.73 0.49
C PRO A 110 -22.50 11.76 1.36
N ALA A 111 -22.61 10.82 2.29
CA ALA A 111 -23.64 10.85 3.31
C ALA A 111 -23.42 12.04 4.26
N ALA A 112 -24.51 12.57 4.81
CA ALA A 112 -24.45 13.65 5.79
C ALA A 112 -23.77 13.17 7.08
N ALA A 113 -22.53 13.62 7.30
CA ALA A 113 -21.71 13.20 8.44
C ALA A 113 -22.11 13.94 9.74
N GLN A 114 -22.35 13.18 10.79
CA GLN A 114 -22.44 13.68 12.17
C GLN A 114 -21.38 12.98 13.02
N VAL A 115 -20.57 13.76 13.75
CA VAL A 115 -19.46 13.24 14.56
C VAL A 115 -19.56 13.81 15.98
N PRO A 116 -19.58 12.96 17.02
CA PRO A 116 -19.56 13.43 18.41
C PRO A 116 -18.32 14.26 18.72
N ALA A 117 -18.47 15.33 19.49
CA ALA A 117 -17.34 16.09 20.02
C ALA A 117 -16.46 15.25 20.98
N GLY A 118 -15.32 15.80 21.41
CA GLY A 118 -14.52 15.16 22.46
C GLY A 118 -13.79 13.89 22.01
N SER A 119 -13.56 12.95 22.91
CA SER A 119 -12.83 11.70 22.64
C SER A 119 -13.60 10.73 21.75
N ALA A 120 -14.94 10.75 21.79
CA ALA A 120 -15.80 9.85 21.02
C ALA A 120 -15.64 10.05 19.50
N GLY A 121 -15.59 11.29 19.01
CA GLY A 121 -15.31 11.57 17.60
C GLY A 121 -13.94 11.08 17.14
N LEU A 122 -12.92 11.12 18.00
CA LEU A 122 -11.59 10.57 17.70
C LEU A 122 -11.56 9.04 17.73
N ALA A 123 -12.49 8.37 18.40
CA ALA A 123 -12.67 6.93 18.28
C ALA A 123 -13.36 6.59 16.95
N ALA A 124 -14.49 7.26 16.66
CA ALA A 124 -15.24 7.08 15.43
C ALA A 124 -14.40 7.32 14.15
N LEU A 125 -13.55 8.36 14.15
CA LEU A 125 -12.58 8.61 13.08
C LEU A 125 -11.61 7.43 12.90
N ARG A 126 -10.96 6.96 13.97
CA ARG A 126 -10.05 5.80 13.88
C ARG A 126 -10.77 4.58 13.35
N ASP A 127 -11.94 4.26 13.88
CA ASP A 127 -12.75 3.12 13.43
C ASP A 127 -13.13 3.23 11.94
N MET A 128 -13.21 4.45 11.39
CA MET A 128 -13.42 4.69 9.96
C MET A 128 -12.16 4.52 9.12
N GLU A 129 -11.00 5.03 9.56
CA GLU A 129 -9.70 4.75 8.92
C GLU A 129 -9.45 3.24 8.85
N ASP A 130 -9.70 2.56 9.97
CA ASP A 130 -9.54 1.11 10.14
C ASP A 130 -10.46 0.33 9.18
N ARG A 131 -11.69 0.84 8.94
CA ARG A 131 -12.62 0.30 7.94
C ARG A 131 -12.21 0.63 6.51
N ALA A 132 -11.70 1.83 6.26
CA ALA A 132 -11.24 2.27 4.94
C ALA A 132 -10.06 1.41 4.48
N ALA A 133 -9.05 1.22 5.34
CA ALA A 133 -7.87 0.41 5.06
C ALA A 133 -8.23 -1.05 4.73
N ARG A 134 -9.12 -1.66 5.54
CA ARG A 134 -9.66 -3.01 5.25
C ARG A 134 -10.46 -3.05 3.94
N GLY A 135 -11.15 -1.97 3.59
CA GLY A 135 -11.75 -1.77 2.27
C GLY A 135 -10.70 -1.78 1.16
N ARG A 136 -9.70 -0.90 1.21
CA ARG A 136 -8.61 -0.81 0.22
C ARG A 136 -7.86 -2.13 0.01
N MET A 137 -7.67 -2.92 1.06
CA MET A 137 -7.09 -4.27 0.97
C MET A 137 -7.98 -5.22 0.15
N ALA A 138 -9.29 -5.23 0.41
CA ALA A 138 -10.26 -6.04 -0.34
C ALA A 138 -10.51 -5.50 -1.77
N ASP A 139 -10.33 -4.21 -1.99
CA ASP A 139 -10.41 -3.56 -3.30
C ASP A 139 -9.18 -3.93 -4.16
N ALA A 140 -7.97 -3.84 -3.60
CA ALA A 140 -6.71 -4.19 -4.29
C ALA A 140 -6.61 -5.66 -4.70
N ALA A 141 -7.27 -6.56 -3.96
CA ALA A 141 -7.40 -7.97 -4.35
C ALA A 141 -8.13 -8.14 -5.69
N LYS A 142 -9.23 -7.39 -5.89
CA LYS A 142 -10.07 -7.45 -7.09
C LYS A 142 -9.45 -6.70 -8.26
N ALA A 143 -8.80 -5.56 -7.98
CA ALA A 143 -8.36 -4.62 -8.99
C ALA A 143 -7.22 -5.12 -9.88
N GLY A 144 -7.14 -4.56 -11.09
CA GLY A 144 -6.02 -4.71 -12.00
C GLY A 144 -4.72 -4.13 -11.43
N PRO A 145 -3.53 -4.56 -11.92
CA PRO A 145 -2.23 -4.27 -11.30
C PRO A 145 -1.97 -2.82 -10.91
N ALA A 146 -2.27 -1.85 -11.78
CA ALA A 146 -2.00 -0.44 -11.52
C ALA A 146 -2.94 0.16 -10.46
N LEU A 147 -4.24 -0.16 -10.52
CA LEU A 147 -5.20 0.29 -9.52
C LEU A 147 -4.97 -0.40 -8.17
N ALA A 148 -4.55 -1.67 -8.16
CA ALA A 148 -4.20 -2.37 -6.92
C ALA A 148 -2.99 -1.75 -6.20
N GLN A 149 -1.95 -1.32 -6.93
CA GLN A 149 -0.85 -0.53 -6.33
C GLN A 149 -1.35 0.81 -5.76
N LEU A 150 -2.26 1.50 -6.47
CA LEU A 150 -2.88 2.73 -5.99
C LEU A 150 -3.65 2.51 -4.67
N LEU A 151 -4.54 1.52 -4.66
CA LEU A 151 -5.37 1.16 -3.50
C LEU A 151 -4.52 0.69 -2.31
N ALA A 152 -3.48 -0.12 -2.53
CA ALA A 152 -2.60 -0.58 -1.46
C ALA A 152 -1.85 0.58 -0.76
N SER A 153 -1.44 1.60 -1.52
CA SER A 153 -0.79 2.80 -0.96
C SER A 153 -1.76 3.73 -0.23
N ILE A 154 -2.97 3.92 -0.77
CA ILE A 154 -4.05 4.66 -0.08
C ILE A 154 -4.37 3.96 1.25
N GLY A 155 -4.59 2.65 1.22
CA GLY A 155 -4.85 1.85 2.41
C GLY A 155 -3.72 1.89 3.43
N ALA A 156 -2.46 1.84 2.98
CA ALA A 156 -1.31 2.04 3.85
C ALA A 156 -1.31 3.44 4.49
N CYS A 157 -1.75 4.47 3.77
CA CYS A 157 -1.90 5.81 4.33
C CYS A 157 -3.03 5.88 5.38
N GLU A 158 -4.23 5.36 5.10
CA GLU A 158 -5.37 5.27 6.02
C GLU A 158 -4.98 4.52 7.32
N ALA A 159 -4.31 3.36 7.20
CA ALA A 159 -3.78 2.61 8.34
C ALA A 159 -2.67 3.38 9.11
N GLY A 160 -1.92 4.22 8.41
CA GLY A 160 -0.99 5.18 9.00
C GLY A 160 -1.70 6.29 9.78
N HIS A 161 -2.81 6.83 9.25
CA HIS A 161 -3.62 7.91 9.84
C HIS A 161 -4.32 7.49 11.12
N ALA A 162 -4.87 6.27 11.17
CA ALA A 162 -5.43 5.67 12.38
C ALA A 162 -4.44 5.71 13.57
N MET A 163 -3.13 5.65 13.25
CA MET A 163 -2.04 5.57 14.20
C MET A 163 -1.33 6.92 14.40
N THR A 164 -0.48 7.37 13.46
CA THR A 164 0.39 8.55 13.62
C THR A 164 0.80 9.25 12.26
N VAL A 165 2.10 9.54 12.05
CA VAL A 165 2.72 10.89 12.08
C VAL A 165 4.29 10.65 12.17
N LYS A 166 5.38 10.83 11.32
CA LYS A 166 5.89 11.31 9.95
C LYS A 166 7.08 10.51 9.39
N GLY A 167 7.16 10.42 8.04
CA GLY A 167 8.42 10.53 7.27
C GLY A 167 8.90 9.22 6.65
N GLY A 168 8.68 9.04 5.34
CA GLY A 168 8.83 7.76 4.65
C GLY A 168 10.15 7.53 3.91
N ALA A 169 10.17 6.45 3.12
CA ALA A 169 11.30 5.90 2.37
C ALA A 169 10.96 5.77 0.86
N PRO A 170 11.94 5.65 -0.06
CA PRO A 170 11.70 5.84 -1.49
C PRO A 170 10.91 4.71 -2.17
N PRO A 171 10.14 5.03 -3.24
CA PRO A 171 9.28 4.08 -3.95
C PRO A 171 10.06 3.09 -4.82
N VAL A 172 9.51 1.88 -4.99
CA VAL A 172 10.07 0.81 -5.85
C VAL A 172 9.01 0.37 -6.87
N ARG A 173 9.41 0.21 -8.13
CA ARG A 173 8.61 -0.48 -9.16
C ARG A 173 9.35 -1.74 -9.63
N SER A 174 8.75 -2.89 -9.35
CA SER A 174 9.11 -4.19 -9.92
C SER A 174 8.54 -4.32 -11.35
N ARG A 175 9.24 -5.08 -12.20
CA ARG A 175 8.83 -5.39 -13.59
C ARG A 175 8.32 -6.82 -13.77
N SER A 176 8.39 -7.63 -12.72
CA SER A 176 7.81 -8.98 -12.66
C SER A 176 7.44 -9.38 -11.23
N ASP A 177 6.55 -10.35 -11.09
CA ASP A 177 6.11 -10.88 -9.78
C ASP A 177 7.29 -11.45 -8.96
N ALA A 178 8.29 -12.04 -9.62
CA ALA A 178 9.49 -12.54 -8.97
C ALA A 178 10.42 -11.41 -8.48
N GLU A 179 10.60 -10.34 -9.26
CA GLU A 179 11.31 -9.13 -8.78
C GLU A 179 10.59 -8.51 -7.57
N ALA A 180 9.26 -8.47 -7.59
CA ALA A 180 8.45 -7.91 -6.52
C ALA A 180 8.58 -8.69 -5.20
N LEU A 181 8.48 -10.02 -5.26
CA LEU A 181 8.65 -10.90 -4.10
C LEU A 181 10.08 -10.84 -3.53
N GLN A 182 11.11 -10.75 -4.39
CA GLN A 182 12.50 -10.60 -3.94
C GLN A 182 12.76 -9.22 -3.32
N ALA A 183 12.09 -8.15 -3.79
CA ALA A 183 12.17 -6.83 -3.17
C ALA A 183 11.55 -6.84 -1.76
N ALA A 184 10.35 -7.42 -1.61
CA ALA A 184 9.71 -7.60 -0.30
C ALA A 184 10.56 -8.46 0.65
N LEU A 185 11.14 -9.56 0.16
CA LEU A 185 12.02 -10.42 0.96
C LEU A 185 13.30 -9.70 1.40
N SER A 186 13.90 -8.91 0.51
CA SER A 186 15.09 -8.12 0.82
C SER A 186 14.83 -7.05 1.88
N ALA A 187 13.65 -6.43 1.84
CA ALA A 187 13.22 -5.46 2.85
C ALA A 187 12.92 -6.13 4.20
N GLU A 188 12.26 -7.30 4.21
CA GLU A 188 12.04 -8.08 5.44
C GLU A 188 13.37 -8.59 6.05
N HIS A 189 14.37 -8.95 5.25
CA HIS A 189 15.71 -9.25 5.78
C HIS A 189 16.35 -8.05 6.51
N ALA A 190 16.24 -6.84 5.94
CA ALA A 190 16.71 -5.62 6.58
C ALA A 190 15.92 -5.31 7.87
N ALA A 191 14.60 -5.54 7.88
CA ALA A 191 13.76 -5.39 9.06
C ALA A 191 14.13 -6.38 10.17
N VAL A 192 14.27 -7.68 9.87
CA VAL A 192 14.69 -8.71 10.83
C VAL A 192 16.07 -8.40 11.44
N TYR A 193 17.03 -7.94 10.65
CA TYR A 193 18.34 -7.51 11.15
C TYR A 193 18.21 -6.26 12.04
N GLY A 194 17.55 -5.21 11.56
CA GLY A 194 17.41 -3.94 12.26
C GLY A 194 16.63 -4.05 13.58
N TYR A 195 15.57 -4.87 13.63
CA TYR A 195 14.84 -5.14 14.86
C TYR A 195 15.69 -5.87 15.92
N GLY A 196 16.60 -6.74 15.50
CA GLY A 196 17.59 -7.33 16.41
C GLY A 196 18.52 -6.28 17.04
N VAL A 197 19.04 -5.36 16.21
CA VAL A 197 19.95 -4.29 16.68
C VAL A 197 19.23 -3.29 17.60
N LEU A 198 18.04 -2.82 17.24
CA LEU A 198 17.30 -1.86 18.07
C LEU A 198 16.74 -2.50 19.35
N GLY A 199 16.39 -3.79 19.33
CA GLY A 199 15.92 -4.53 20.49
C GLY A 199 16.93 -4.53 21.65
N ALA A 200 18.23 -4.59 21.34
CA ALA A 200 19.31 -4.51 22.34
C ALA A 200 19.41 -3.12 23.03
N ARG A 201 18.81 -2.07 22.47
CA ARG A 201 18.80 -0.70 23.01
C ARG A 201 17.48 -0.33 23.70
N LEU A 202 16.48 -1.20 23.65
CA LEU A 202 15.19 -1.01 24.31
C LEU A 202 15.10 -1.77 25.65
N ARG A 203 14.16 -1.35 26.51
CA ARG A 203 13.88 -1.96 27.82
C ARG A 203 12.37 -2.07 28.05
N GLY A 204 11.97 -2.90 29.02
CA GLY A 204 10.56 -3.10 29.41
C GLY A 204 9.65 -3.49 28.23
N SER A 205 8.44 -2.93 28.23
CA SER A 205 7.40 -3.18 27.22
C SER A 205 7.83 -2.81 25.78
N LEU A 206 8.70 -1.81 25.60
CA LEU A 206 9.23 -1.47 24.27
C LEU A 206 10.16 -2.57 23.73
N ARG A 207 10.96 -3.21 24.59
CA ARG A 207 11.78 -4.36 24.18
C ARG A 207 10.91 -5.57 23.83
N GLN A 208 9.81 -5.77 24.57
CA GLN A 208 8.85 -6.83 24.24
C GLN A 208 8.19 -6.56 22.88
N THR A 209 7.65 -5.35 22.66
CA THR A 209 7.07 -4.95 21.36
C THR A 209 8.06 -5.16 20.20
N ALA A 210 9.33 -4.78 20.37
CA ALA A 210 10.35 -5.00 19.35
C ALA A 210 10.67 -6.50 19.12
N LYS A 211 10.62 -7.35 20.15
CA LYS A 211 10.77 -8.81 20.02
C LYS A 211 9.56 -9.45 19.32
N ASP A 212 8.36 -8.97 19.62
CA ASP A 212 7.13 -9.47 19.00
C ASP A 212 7.12 -9.12 17.50
N LEU A 213 7.51 -7.89 17.15
CA LEU A 213 7.67 -7.47 15.75
C LEU A 213 8.79 -8.21 15.04
N TRP A 214 9.94 -8.42 15.69
CA TRP A 214 11.02 -9.26 15.14
C TRP A 214 10.53 -10.67 14.76
N ASN A 215 9.68 -11.28 15.59
CA ASN A 215 9.06 -12.57 15.27
C ASN A 215 8.07 -12.46 14.08
N VAL A 216 7.28 -11.39 13.99
CA VAL A 216 6.37 -11.13 12.86
C VAL A 216 7.13 -10.97 11.55
N HIS A 217 8.21 -10.18 11.51
CA HIS A 217 9.06 -10.02 10.32
C HIS A 217 9.73 -11.33 9.91
N ARG A 218 10.18 -12.14 10.88
CA ARG A 218 10.70 -13.50 10.60
C ARG A 218 9.63 -14.40 9.98
N ALA A 219 8.42 -14.42 10.53
CA ALA A 219 7.34 -15.22 9.96
C ALA A 219 6.96 -14.76 8.55
N ARG A 220 6.93 -13.44 8.29
CA ARG A 220 6.60 -12.88 6.97
C ARG A 220 7.71 -13.11 5.94
N ARG A 221 8.98 -13.03 6.34
CA ARG A 221 10.15 -13.48 5.56
C ARG A 221 10.00 -14.95 5.16
N ASP A 222 9.69 -15.82 6.13
CA ASP A 222 9.59 -17.27 5.90
C ASP A 222 8.38 -17.61 5.00
N GLN A 223 7.28 -16.85 5.11
CA GLN A 223 6.16 -16.91 4.19
C GLN A 223 6.54 -16.47 2.76
N LEU A 224 7.25 -15.34 2.58
CA LEU A 224 7.74 -14.90 1.27
C LEU A 224 8.68 -15.93 0.62
N VAL A 225 9.57 -16.55 1.40
CA VAL A 225 10.43 -17.66 0.98
C VAL A 225 9.60 -18.86 0.49
N SER A 226 8.47 -19.17 1.12
CA SER A 226 7.59 -20.27 0.69
C SER A 226 6.79 -19.99 -0.59
N ILE A 227 6.59 -18.72 -0.93
CA ILE A 227 5.85 -18.26 -2.12
C ILE A 227 6.77 -18.20 -3.35
N LEU A 228 8.06 -17.86 -3.16
CA LEU A 228 9.03 -17.71 -4.24
C LEU A 228 9.24 -19.02 -5.03
N SER A 229 9.00 -18.95 -6.33
CA SER A 229 9.26 -20.04 -7.30
C SER A 229 10.72 -20.09 -7.77
N VAL A 230 11.50 -19.05 -7.49
CA VAL A 230 12.93 -18.91 -7.79
C VAL A 230 13.76 -18.97 -6.50
N ALA A 231 15.08 -19.17 -6.63
CA ALA A 231 15.99 -19.16 -5.48
C ALA A 231 15.85 -17.85 -4.67
N PRO A 232 15.46 -17.90 -3.38
CA PRO A 232 15.30 -16.69 -2.57
C PRO A 232 16.63 -15.95 -2.37
N ALA A 233 16.58 -14.62 -2.41
CA ALA A 233 17.76 -13.80 -2.13
C ALA A 233 18.26 -14.05 -0.70
N ALA A 234 19.53 -14.40 -0.54
CA ALA A 234 20.13 -14.64 0.77
C ALA A 234 20.18 -13.34 1.61
N ALA A 235 19.98 -13.46 2.92
CA ALA A 235 20.20 -12.36 3.85
C ALA A 235 21.68 -11.97 3.88
N ALA A 236 21.98 -10.67 3.86
CA ALA A 236 23.34 -10.18 4.06
C ALA A 236 23.77 -10.37 5.53
N SER A 237 25.07 -10.57 5.75
CA SER A 237 25.65 -10.72 7.11
C SER A 237 25.53 -9.44 7.96
N ALA A 238 25.45 -8.27 7.31
CA ALA A 238 25.19 -6.98 7.95
C ALA A 238 24.46 -6.04 6.99
N TYR A 239 23.66 -5.12 7.54
CA TYR A 239 22.96 -4.07 6.80
C TYR A 239 23.38 -2.68 7.28
N ARG A 240 23.48 -1.71 6.35
CA ARG A 240 23.64 -0.28 6.68
C ARG A 240 22.30 0.25 7.23
N LEU A 241 22.27 0.56 8.52
CA LEU A 241 21.07 1.10 9.17
C LEU A 241 20.93 2.60 8.90
N PRO A 242 19.72 3.12 8.60
CA PRO A 242 19.49 4.55 8.32
C PRO A 242 19.60 5.44 9.57
N VAL A 243 19.60 4.86 10.78
CA VAL A 243 19.69 5.57 12.06
C VAL A 243 20.69 4.86 12.98
N GLN A 244 21.61 5.62 13.57
CA GLN A 244 22.56 5.10 14.58
C GLN A 244 21.88 4.93 15.95
N VAL A 245 21.90 3.71 16.49
CA VAL A 245 21.14 3.36 17.70
C VAL A 245 21.95 3.59 18.99
N THR A 246 21.97 4.84 19.44
CA THR A 246 22.60 5.31 20.68
C THR A 246 21.67 5.33 21.90
N SER A 247 20.34 5.32 21.70
CA SER A 247 19.35 5.55 22.74
C SER A 247 18.01 4.87 22.43
N ALA A 248 17.08 4.82 23.39
CA ALA A 248 15.72 4.33 23.15
C ALA A 248 14.94 5.20 22.13
N ARG A 249 15.23 6.51 22.04
CA ARG A 249 14.63 7.39 21.03
C ARG A 249 15.14 7.04 19.63
N SER A 250 16.46 6.86 19.46
CA SER A 250 17.03 6.44 18.17
C SER A 250 16.70 5.00 17.80
N ALA A 251 16.40 4.13 18.77
CA ALA A 251 15.82 2.81 18.53
C ALA A 251 14.40 2.89 17.95
N ALA A 252 13.56 3.79 18.47
CA ALA A 252 12.23 4.06 17.91
C ALA A 252 12.30 4.74 16.54
N GLN A 253 13.26 5.65 16.31
CA GLN A 253 13.50 6.25 14.99
C GLN A 253 13.97 5.22 13.96
N LEU A 254 14.84 4.27 14.35
CA LEU A 254 15.23 3.18 13.47
C LEU A 254 14.04 2.25 13.17
N ALA A 255 13.26 1.87 14.19
CA ALA A 255 12.08 1.02 14.00
C ALA A 255 11.08 1.65 13.02
N ALA A 256 10.82 2.96 13.13
CA ALA A 256 10.04 3.69 12.15
C ALA A 256 10.61 3.58 10.73
N ALA A 257 11.90 3.92 10.55
CA ALA A 257 12.55 3.91 9.24
C ALA A 257 12.64 2.53 8.58
N LEU A 258 12.69 1.44 9.37
CA LEU A 258 12.63 0.06 8.85
C LEU A 258 11.23 -0.28 8.33
N GLU A 259 10.20 0.01 9.11
CA GLU A 259 8.80 -0.22 8.75
C GLU A 259 8.39 0.64 7.54
N ASP A 260 8.83 1.90 7.49
CA ASP A 260 8.67 2.76 6.30
C ASP A 260 9.38 2.21 5.06
N GLY A 261 10.48 1.47 5.23
CA GLY A 261 11.18 0.78 4.15
C GLY A 261 10.45 -0.46 3.62
N LEU A 262 9.53 -1.04 4.40
CA LEU A 262 8.68 -2.17 3.96
C LEU A 262 7.51 -1.70 3.09
N VAL A 263 6.92 -0.53 3.38
CA VAL A 263 5.78 0.01 2.62
C VAL A 263 6.01 0.07 1.10
N PRO A 264 7.11 0.66 0.56
CA PRO A 264 7.34 0.69 -0.90
C PRO A 264 7.54 -0.70 -1.51
N ALA A 265 8.13 -1.64 -0.77
CA ALA A 265 8.32 -3.01 -1.26
C ALA A 265 6.98 -3.77 -1.35
N TYR A 266 6.09 -3.58 -0.37
CA TYR A 266 4.76 -4.17 -0.39
C TYR A 266 3.79 -3.46 -1.34
N VAL A 267 3.85 -2.13 -1.49
CA VAL A 267 3.10 -1.41 -2.52
C VAL A 267 3.56 -1.82 -3.92
N GLY A 268 4.86 -2.08 -4.13
CA GLY A 268 5.36 -2.71 -5.35
C GLY A 268 4.74 -4.10 -5.58
N LEU A 269 4.76 -4.96 -4.54
CA LEU A 269 4.18 -6.31 -4.56
C LEU A 269 2.64 -6.32 -4.77
N ALA A 270 1.93 -5.25 -4.44
CA ALA A 270 0.49 -5.15 -4.74
C ALA A 270 0.18 -5.05 -6.26
N GLY A 271 1.19 -4.91 -7.12
CA GLY A 271 1.04 -4.91 -8.59
C GLY A 271 1.20 -6.26 -9.27
N VAL A 272 1.22 -7.38 -8.53
CA VAL A 272 1.40 -8.72 -9.11
C VAL A 272 0.11 -9.33 -9.66
N SER A 273 0.26 -10.34 -10.52
CA SER A 273 -0.86 -11.01 -11.19
C SER A 273 -1.84 -11.74 -10.24
N SER A 274 -1.35 -12.27 -9.12
CA SER A 274 -2.13 -13.10 -8.17
C SER A 274 -2.96 -12.25 -7.19
N PRO A 275 -4.30 -12.40 -7.15
CA PRO A 275 -5.18 -11.69 -6.20
C PRO A 275 -4.80 -11.87 -4.72
N ASP A 276 -4.46 -13.09 -4.31
CA ASP A 276 -4.10 -13.41 -2.92
C ASP A 276 -2.79 -12.70 -2.51
N LEU A 277 -1.82 -12.60 -3.43
CA LEU A 277 -0.60 -11.86 -3.18
C LEU A 277 -0.85 -10.34 -3.13
N ARG A 278 -1.78 -9.80 -3.93
CA ARG A 278 -2.20 -8.39 -3.82
C ARG A 278 -2.85 -8.08 -2.47
N ALA A 279 -3.75 -8.94 -2.01
CA ALA A 279 -4.38 -8.83 -0.68
C ALA A 279 -3.34 -8.88 0.46
N PHE A 280 -2.45 -9.89 0.43
CA PHE A 280 -1.35 -10.05 1.38
C PHE A 280 -0.38 -8.85 1.38
N ALA A 281 -0.07 -8.30 0.21
CA ALA A 281 0.78 -7.14 0.05
C ALA A 281 0.13 -5.86 0.61
N ALA A 282 -1.16 -5.63 0.34
CA ALA A 282 -1.90 -4.51 0.90
C ALA A 282 -1.98 -4.59 2.44
N ASP A 283 -2.32 -5.74 3.01
CA ASP A 283 -2.29 -5.97 4.47
C ASP A 283 -0.89 -5.72 5.08
N SER A 284 0.16 -6.18 4.40
CA SER A 284 1.54 -6.00 4.86
C SER A 284 1.99 -4.54 4.81
N ALA A 285 1.63 -3.79 3.75
CA ALA A 285 1.88 -2.35 3.64
C ALA A 285 1.11 -1.55 4.72
N GLN A 286 -0.14 -1.92 5.00
CA GLN A 286 -0.98 -1.33 6.05
C GLN A 286 -0.38 -1.53 7.43
N ARG A 287 0.00 -2.77 7.77
CA ARG A 287 0.66 -3.08 9.04
C ARG A 287 1.98 -2.31 9.16
N ALA A 288 2.81 -2.31 8.13
CA ALA A 288 4.09 -1.59 8.13
C ALA A 288 3.88 -0.09 8.38
N CYS A 289 2.95 0.58 7.68
CA CYS A 289 2.71 2.00 7.91
C CYS A 289 2.16 2.29 9.33
N ALA A 290 1.24 1.45 9.82
CA ALA A 290 0.69 1.53 11.18
C ALA A 290 1.75 1.32 12.29
N TRP A 291 2.73 0.43 12.07
CA TRP A 291 3.86 0.22 12.99
C TRP A 291 4.91 1.31 12.90
N ALA A 292 5.29 1.73 11.68
CA ALA A 292 6.16 2.87 11.44
C ALA A 292 5.65 4.09 12.20
N ALA A 293 4.35 4.39 12.00
CA ALA A 293 3.60 5.37 12.75
C ALA A 293 3.74 5.18 14.28
N ARG A 294 3.29 4.06 14.83
CA ARG A 294 3.37 3.80 16.29
C ARG A 294 4.77 4.05 16.87
N TRP A 295 5.84 3.75 16.14
CA TRP A 295 7.22 4.04 16.54
C TRP A 295 7.59 5.53 16.48
N ARG A 296 7.14 6.29 15.48
CA ARG A 296 7.34 7.75 15.42
C ARG A 296 6.73 8.49 16.61
N SER A 297 5.54 8.07 17.08
CA SER A 297 4.96 8.61 18.32
C SER A 297 5.85 8.34 19.55
N ARG A 298 6.49 7.16 19.62
CA ARG A 298 7.47 6.83 20.68
C ARG A 298 8.80 7.60 20.53
N ALA A 299 9.17 8.00 19.31
CA ALA A 299 10.32 8.86 19.05
C ALA A 299 10.05 10.35 19.34
N GLY A 300 8.81 10.81 19.15
CA GLY A 300 8.38 12.20 19.30
C GLY A 300 8.36 13.02 17.99
N ALA A 301 8.06 12.40 16.84
CA ALA A 301 8.01 13.08 15.54
C ALA A 301 6.61 13.67 15.16
N GLY A 302 6.58 14.69 14.29
CA GLY A 302 5.39 15.29 13.60
C GLY A 302 4.91 14.46 12.39
N SER A 303 4.08 14.94 11.41
CA SER A 303 3.24 14.09 10.47
C SER A 303 3.66 13.87 8.98
N PRO A 304 3.39 12.72 8.27
CA PRO A 304 3.85 12.53 6.88
C PRO A 304 3.33 13.62 5.96
N SER A 305 4.18 14.07 5.05
CA SER A 305 3.79 15.00 3.97
C SER A 305 3.37 14.27 2.69
N GLU A 306 3.66 12.97 2.61
CA GLU A 306 3.35 12.09 1.50
C GLU A 306 2.00 11.40 1.75
N ALA A 307 1.04 11.59 0.84
CA ALA A 307 -0.26 10.90 0.89
C ALA A 307 -0.23 9.50 0.27
N PHE A 308 0.76 9.22 -0.59
CA PHE A 308 0.84 7.99 -1.36
C PHE A 308 2.13 7.22 -1.01
N PRO A 309 2.26 6.73 0.24
CA PRO A 309 3.49 6.11 0.70
C PRO A 309 3.86 4.91 -0.17
N GLY A 310 5.07 4.95 -0.72
CA GLY A 310 5.60 3.88 -1.58
C GLY A 310 5.22 3.94 -3.06
N LEU A 311 4.34 4.86 -3.50
CA LEU A 311 4.07 5.08 -4.94
C LEU A 311 5.01 6.13 -5.54
N PRO A 312 5.55 5.90 -6.75
CA PRO A 312 6.24 6.95 -7.48
C PRO A 312 5.24 7.97 -8.06
N SER A 313 5.65 9.24 -8.17
CA SER A 313 4.80 10.31 -8.72
C SER A 313 4.21 10.00 -10.11
N ALA A 314 4.91 9.18 -10.90
CA ALA A 314 4.47 8.70 -12.22
C ALA A 314 3.30 7.69 -12.18
N ALA A 315 2.79 7.34 -11.00
CA ALA A 315 1.58 6.54 -10.79
C ALA A 315 0.42 7.35 -10.16
N LEU A 316 0.60 8.67 -9.94
CA LEU A 316 -0.40 9.58 -9.36
C LEU A 316 -1.18 10.38 -10.42
N SER A 317 -0.93 10.06 -11.68
CA SER A 317 -1.66 10.52 -12.86
C SER A 317 -1.77 9.34 -13.82
N PRO A 318 -2.85 9.24 -14.62
CA PRO A 318 -2.80 8.45 -15.85
C PRO A 318 -1.65 8.99 -16.75
N ARG A 319 -1.08 8.12 -17.58
CA ARG A 319 -0.09 8.51 -18.59
C ARG A 319 -0.79 9.42 -19.62
N PRO A 320 -0.19 10.53 -20.09
CA PRO A 320 -0.88 11.48 -20.97
C PRO A 320 -1.14 10.90 -22.37
N GLU A 321 -2.29 11.31 -22.93
CA GLU A 321 -2.68 11.08 -24.33
C GLU A 321 -1.79 11.84 -25.34
N PRO A 322 -1.46 11.24 -26.49
CA PRO A 322 -1.00 11.97 -27.67
C PRO A 322 -2.15 12.19 -28.68
N GLY A 323 -2.81 13.35 -28.60
CA GLY A 323 -3.62 13.94 -29.68
C GLY A 323 -5.15 13.87 -29.54
N GLU A 324 -5.74 15.03 -29.26
CA GLU A 324 -6.77 15.60 -30.16
C GLU A 324 -6.05 16.48 -31.20
#